data_AF-A0A7T8GVI0-F1
#
_entry.id   AF-A0A7T8GVI0-F1
#
_cell.length_a   1.000
_cell.length_b   1.000
_cell.length_c   1.000
_cell.angle_alpha   90.00
_cell.angle_beta   90.00
_cell.angle_gamma   90.00
#
_symmetry.space_group_name_H-M   'P 1'
#
loop_
_entity.id
_entity.type
_entity.pdbx_description
1 polymer ?
#
loop_
_entity_poly.entity_id
_entity_poly.type
_entity_poly.pdbx_seq_one_letter_code
_entity_poly.pdbx_strand_id
1 'polypeptide(L)'
;MDSLPRVEFSSRAFSKIVCHAAKYPSCAINGLLLSSRQSSDPVVITDAVPLFHISPGLSPLLEARFAAEKDWVIHGVYHANELFANTAVDVFNQRLAEK
;
A
#
# COMPACT_ATOMS: atom_id res chain seq x y z
N MET A 1 13.30 7.71 -23.24
CA MET A 1 13.29 7.47 -21.80
C MET A 1 11.95 7.96 -21.32
N ASP A 2 10.97 7.07 -21.22
CA ASP A 2 9.64 7.46 -20.76
C ASP A 2 9.76 7.89 -19.29
N SER A 3 9.32 9.10 -18.99
CA SER A 3 9.29 9.62 -17.63
C SER A 3 8.40 8.74 -16.77
N LEU A 4 8.88 8.32 -15.60
CA LEU A 4 8.05 7.58 -14.64
C LEU A 4 6.76 8.36 -14.34
N PRO A 5 5.62 7.67 -14.20
CA PRO A 5 4.35 8.33 -13.89
C PRO A 5 4.47 9.09 -12.56
N ARG A 6 3.96 10.32 -12.53
CA ARG A 6 3.96 11.15 -11.33
C ARG A 6 2.87 10.65 -10.39
N VAL A 7 3.23 10.35 -9.15
CA VAL A 7 2.32 9.87 -8.10
C VAL A 7 2.34 10.85 -6.93
N GLU A 8 1.17 11.21 -6.43
CA GLU A 8 0.99 12.05 -5.25
C GLU A 8 0.18 11.34 -4.17
N PHE A 9 0.42 11.70 -2.91
CA PHE A 9 -0.32 11.16 -1.77
C PHE A 9 -1.16 12.25 -1.13
N SER A 10 -2.44 11.96 -0.88
CA SER A 10 -3.24 12.78 0.03
C SER A 10 -2.69 12.69 1.45
N SER A 11 -2.86 13.76 2.24
CA SER A 11 -2.45 13.78 3.65
C SER A 11 -3.10 12.64 4.44
N ARG A 12 -4.32 12.24 4.08
CA ARG A 12 -5.05 11.13 4.70
C ARG A 12 -4.38 9.79 4.45
N ALA A 13 -4.06 9.47 3.19
CA ALA A 13 -3.38 8.24 2.84
C ALA A 13 -2.02 8.16 3.56
N PHE A 14 -1.23 9.22 3.48
CA PHE A 14 0.08 9.27 4.10
C PHE A 14 0.02 9.13 5.64
N SER A 15 -0.93 9.82 6.29
CA SER A 15 -1.13 9.72 7.73
C SER A 15 -1.48 8.30 8.16
N LYS A 16 -2.30 7.58 7.39
CA LYS A 16 -2.64 6.19 7.72
C LYS A 16 -1.42 5.26 7.65
N ILE A 17 -0.54 5.46 6.68
CA ILE A 17 0.71 4.68 6.56
C ILE A 17 1.59 4.91 7.80
N VAL A 18 1.83 6.18 8.15
CA VAL A 18 2.65 6.54 9.32
C VAL A 18 2.03 6.04 10.62
N CYS A 19 0.73 6.22 10.81
CA CYS A 19 0.02 5.72 11.99
C CYS A 19 0.03 4.19 12.07
N HIS A 20 -0.01 3.48 10.94
CA HIS A 20 0.09 2.03 10.93
C HIS A 20 1.47 1.57 11.42
N ALA A 21 2.54 2.19 10.92
CA ALA A 21 3.91 1.92 11.35
C ALA A 21 4.11 2.23 12.84
N ALA A 22 3.61 3.37 13.30
CA ALA A 22 3.70 3.78 14.69
C ALA A 22 2.90 2.86 15.64
N LYS A 23 1.79 2.28 15.17
CA LYS A 23 0.97 1.35 15.96
C LYS A 23 1.67 0.00 16.18
N TYR A 24 2.49 -0.44 15.23
CA TYR A 24 3.22 -1.72 15.29
C TYR A 24 4.73 -1.50 15.03
N PRO A 25 5.45 -0.89 15.98
CA PRO A 25 6.83 -0.45 15.76
C PRO A 25 7.85 -1.59 15.71
N SER A 26 7.49 -2.78 16.19
CA SER A 26 8.38 -3.95 16.32
C SER A 26 7.99 -5.09 15.38
N CYS A 27 7.21 -4.83 14.35
CA CYS A 27 6.77 -5.84 13.39
C CYS A 27 6.77 -5.26 11.98
N ALA A 28 7.00 -6.11 10.98
CA ALA A 28 6.80 -5.71 9.60
C ALA A 28 5.31 -5.46 9.34
N ILE A 29 5.01 -4.41 8.59
CA ILE A 29 3.65 -4.02 8.23
C ILE A 29 3.51 -3.85 6.72
N ASN A 30 2.30 -4.06 6.22
CA ASN A 30 1.97 -3.75 4.84
C ASN A 30 0.53 -3.24 4.68
N GLY A 31 0.23 -2.71 3.51
CA GLY A 31 -1.13 -2.34 3.15
C GLY A 31 -1.28 -1.86 1.72
N LEU A 32 -2.51 -1.52 1.35
CA LEU A 32 -2.88 -1.13 -0.01
C LEU A 32 -2.90 0.38 -0.18
N LEU A 33 -2.53 0.81 -1.38
CA LEU A 33 -2.65 2.17 -1.87
C LEU A 33 -3.82 2.26 -2.86
N LEU A 34 -4.73 3.18 -2.59
CA LEU A 34 -6.03 3.26 -3.26
C LEU A 34 -6.28 4.65 -3.82
N SER A 35 -6.97 4.70 -4.95
CA SER A 35 -7.53 5.93 -5.51
C SER A 35 -9.00 5.72 -5.90
N SER A 36 -9.70 6.82 -6.18
CA SER A 36 -10.96 6.75 -6.90
C SER A 36 -10.72 6.29 -8.34
N ARG A 37 -11.65 5.54 -8.93
CA ARG A 37 -11.55 5.04 -10.31
C ARG A 37 -11.34 6.12 -11.40
N GLN A 38 -11.56 7.39 -11.08
CA GLN A 38 -11.24 8.50 -11.99
C GLN A 38 -9.72 8.59 -12.20
N SER A 39 -9.29 8.42 -13.45
CA SER A 39 -7.90 8.63 -13.85
C SER A 39 -7.51 10.08 -13.59
N SER A 40 -6.42 10.28 -12.85
CA SER A 40 -5.79 11.58 -12.65
C SER A 40 -4.33 11.51 -13.12
N ASP A 41 -3.81 12.60 -13.66
CA ASP A 41 -2.39 12.80 -13.92
C ASP A 41 -1.96 14.10 -13.20
N PRO A 42 -1.19 14.02 -12.11
CA PRO A 42 -0.59 12.81 -11.52
C PRO A 42 -1.63 11.86 -10.92
N VAL A 43 -1.26 10.58 -10.77
CA VAL A 43 -2.08 9.62 -10.03
C VAL A 43 -2.09 10.03 -8.55
N VAL A 44 -3.27 10.32 -8.02
CA VAL A 44 -3.42 10.70 -6.60
C VAL A 44 -3.88 9.51 -5.77
N ILE A 45 -3.03 9.09 -4.83
CA ILE A 45 -3.38 8.11 -3.79
C ILE A 45 -4.25 8.80 -2.73
N THR A 46 -5.56 8.58 -2.83
CA THR A 46 -6.56 9.23 -1.98
C THR A 46 -6.77 8.50 -0.65
N ASP A 47 -6.43 7.21 -0.56
CA ASP A 47 -6.50 6.45 0.68
C ASP A 47 -5.46 5.33 0.79
N ALA A 48 -5.25 4.86 2.01
CA ALA A 48 -4.44 3.67 2.30
C ALA A 48 -5.19 2.74 3.27
N VAL A 49 -5.02 1.42 3.10
CA VAL A 49 -5.66 0.40 3.94
C VAL A 49 -4.58 -0.47 4.60
N PRO A 50 -4.34 -0.33 5.91
CA PRO A 50 -3.55 -1.28 6.71
C PRO A 50 -4.07 -2.71 6.59
N LEU A 51 -3.20 -3.67 6.26
CA LEU A 51 -3.56 -5.08 6.15
C LEU A 51 -2.99 -5.93 7.30
N PHE A 52 -1.66 -6.20 7.29
CA PHE A 52 -1.06 -7.19 8.19
C PHE A 52 0.03 -6.60 9.10
N HIS A 53 0.27 -7.32 10.20
CA HIS A 53 1.33 -7.06 11.18
C HIS A 53 2.09 -8.33 11.62
N ILE A 54 1.67 -9.55 11.21
CA ILE A 54 2.27 -10.83 11.67
C ILE A 54 2.34 -11.93 10.58
N SER A 55 1.62 -11.82 9.45
CA SER A 55 1.70 -12.82 8.37
C SER A 55 1.23 -12.23 7.02
N PRO A 56 2.13 -12.05 6.04
CA PRO A 56 1.74 -11.54 4.71
C PRO A 56 0.91 -12.54 3.87
N GLY A 57 0.79 -13.81 4.27
CA GLY A 57 0.32 -14.90 3.39
C GLY A 57 -1.18 -15.01 3.09
N LEU A 58 -2.06 -14.14 3.61
CA LEU A 58 -3.53 -14.30 3.51
C LEU A 58 -4.26 -13.20 2.71
N SER A 59 -3.55 -12.46 1.85
CA SER A 59 -4.04 -11.21 1.25
C SER A 59 -5.09 -11.26 0.12
N PRO A 60 -5.16 -12.25 -0.80
CA PRO A 60 -5.89 -12.07 -2.07
C PRO A 60 -7.40 -11.79 -1.91
N LEU A 61 -8.04 -12.35 -0.90
CA LEU A 61 -9.49 -12.20 -0.70
C LEU A 61 -9.88 -10.86 -0.07
N LEU A 62 -9.01 -10.29 0.78
CA LEU A 62 -9.26 -9.02 1.45
C LEU A 62 -9.04 -7.85 0.49
N GLU A 63 -8.01 -7.95 -0.36
CA GLU A 63 -7.69 -6.99 -1.42
C GLU A 63 -8.86 -6.80 -2.39
N ALA A 64 -9.39 -7.91 -2.92
CA ALA A 64 -10.48 -7.87 -3.90
C ALA A 64 -11.79 -7.33 -3.31
N ARG A 65 -12.12 -7.66 -2.05
CA ARG A 65 -13.33 -7.17 -1.38
C ARG A 65 -13.31 -5.66 -1.17
N PHE A 66 -12.19 -5.11 -0.72
CA PHE A 66 -12.13 -3.69 -0.36
C PHE A 66 -12.24 -2.75 -1.57
N ALA A 67 -11.67 -3.16 -2.71
CA ALA A 67 -11.79 -2.43 -3.98
C ALA A 67 -13.23 -2.49 -4.54
N ALA A 68 -13.89 -3.64 -4.43
CA ALA A 68 -15.23 -3.86 -4.97
C ALA A 68 -16.32 -3.04 -4.28
N GLU A 69 -16.22 -2.79 -2.97
CA GLU A 69 -17.27 -2.11 -2.20
C GLU A 69 -17.31 -0.58 -2.40
N LYS A 70 -16.22 0.05 -2.89
CA LYS A 70 -16.04 1.52 -2.88
C LYS A 70 -15.79 2.17 -4.25
N ASP A 71 -15.86 1.40 -5.34
CA ASP A 71 -15.44 1.83 -6.69
C ASP A 71 -14.01 2.43 -6.69
N TRP A 72 -13.12 1.77 -5.94
CA TRP A 72 -11.72 2.18 -5.80
C TRP A 72 -10.81 1.30 -6.64
N VAL A 73 -9.68 1.87 -7.05
CA VAL A 73 -8.63 1.19 -7.80
C VAL A 73 -7.40 1.01 -6.91
N ILE A 74 -6.85 -0.20 -6.91
CA ILE A 74 -5.59 -0.50 -6.24
C ILE A 74 -4.45 -0.06 -7.15
N HIS A 75 -3.60 0.85 -6.65
CA HIS A 75 -2.42 1.34 -7.37
C HIS A 75 -1.12 0.72 -6.89
N GLY A 76 -1.13 -0.01 -5.77
CA GLY A 76 0.03 -0.72 -5.28
C GLY A 76 -0.06 -1.02 -3.79
N VAL A 77 1.10 -1.37 -3.25
CA VAL A 77 1.26 -1.72 -1.84
C VAL A 77 2.33 -0.86 -1.18
N TYR A 78 2.15 -0.59 0.11
CA TYR A 78 3.21 -0.06 0.96
C TYR A 78 3.67 -1.14 1.92
N HIS A 79 4.95 -1.08 2.30
CA HIS A 79 5.58 -2.01 3.22
C HIS A 79 6.58 -1.26 4.10
N ALA A 80 6.64 -1.62 5.38
CA ALA A 80 7.72 -1.24 6.27
C ALA A 80 8.29 -2.48 6.93
N ASN A 81 9.61 -2.62 6.88
CA ASN A 81 10.32 -3.73 7.50
C ASN A 81 10.33 -3.60 9.02
N GLU A 82 10.46 -4.75 9.70
CA GLU A 82 10.61 -4.82 11.15
C GLU A 82 11.91 -4.12 11.63
N LEU A 83 13.00 -4.31 10.90
CA LEU A 83 14.28 -3.70 11.22
C LEU A 83 14.43 -2.35 10.52
N PHE A 84 14.67 -1.29 11.29
CA PHE A 84 14.85 0.07 10.78
C PHE A 84 15.91 0.19 9.67
N ALA A 85 17.02 -0.54 9.80
CA ALA A 85 18.11 -0.51 8.82
C ALA A 85 17.84 -1.38 7.57
N ASN A 86 16.78 -2.19 7.59
CA ASN A 86 16.42 -3.02 6.45
C ASN A 86 15.50 -2.23 5.51
N THR A 87 16.02 -1.85 4.35
CA THR A 87 15.25 -1.19 3.29
C THR A 87 14.97 -2.12 2.10
N ALA A 88 15.29 -3.41 2.22
CA ALA A 88 15.03 -4.38 1.16
C ALA A 88 13.53 -4.66 1.08
N VAL A 89 13.00 -4.74 -0.14
CA VAL A 89 11.64 -5.22 -0.37
C VAL A 89 11.68 -6.74 -0.33
N ASP A 90 10.87 -7.37 0.52
CA ASP A 90 10.82 -8.83 0.58
C ASP A 90 10.19 -9.46 -0.69
N VAL A 91 10.47 -10.74 -0.89
CA VAL A 91 10.00 -11.50 -2.07
C VAL A 91 8.48 -11.56 -2.17
N PHE A 92 7.76 -11.52 -1.04
CA PHE A 92 6.30 -11.54 -1.06
C PHE A 92 5.74 -10.24 -1.65
N ASN A 93 6.21 -9.10 -1.17
CA ASN A 93 5.81 -7.79 -1.68
C ASN A 93 6.23 -7.58 -3.14
N GLN A 94 7.37 -8.13 -3.57
CA GLN A 94 7.76 -8.15 -4.98
C GLN A 94 6.74 -8.90 -5.85
N ARG A 95 6.35 -10.12 -5.45
CA ARG A 95 5.35 -10.92 -6.18
C ARG A 95 3.96 -10.29 -6.17
N LEU A 96 3.62 -9.52 -5.14
CA LEU A 96 2.35 -8.82 -5.07
C LEU A 96 2.31 -7.63 -6.03
N ALA A 97 3.43 -6.93 -6.19
CA ALA A 97 3.55 -5.82 -7.14
C ALA A 97 3.54 -6.24 -8.61
N GLU A 98 3.85 -7.52 -8.91
CA GLU A 98 3.79 -8.09 -10.26
C GLU A 98 2.35 -8.46 -10.70
N LYS A 99 1.38 -8.44 -9.79
CA LYS A 99 -0.03 -8.79 -10.05
C LYS A 99 -0.88 -7.56 -10.33
#